data_AF-A0A060CEX1-F1
#
_entry.id   AF-A0A060CEX1-F1
#
_cell.length_a   1.000
_cell.length_b   1.000
_cell.length_c   1.000
_cell.angle_alpha   90.00
_cell.angle_beta   90.00
_cell.angle_gamma   90.00
#
_symmetry.space_group_name_H-M   'P 1'
#
loop_
_entity.id
_entity.type
_entity.pdbx_description
1 polymer ?
#
loop_
_entity_poly.entity_id
_entity_poly.type
_entity_poly.pdbx_seq_one_letter_code
_entity_poly.pdbx_strand_id
1 'polypeptide(L)'
;MALKAGFQPQQALELLNDRSRDNARTPMQWNNTSFGGFSKTQPWLNMGNDRQEINVTDENLDPTSVLNFYRAMGKLRHNPHYQSTLIDGRLIELPAPDDVIAYQR
;
A
#
# COMPACT_ATOMS: atom_id res chain seq x y z
N MET A 1 14.10 5.97 21.52
CA MET A 1 13.09 6.06 22.60
C MET A 1 12.90 4.70 23.27
N ALA A 2 12.69 3.59 22.54
CA ALA A 2 12.51 2.25 23.12
C ALA A 2 13.69 1.77 24.00
N LEU A 3 14.93 1.84 23.52
CA LEU A 3 16.11 1.48 24.34
C LEU A 3 16.22 2.36 25.60
N LYS A 4 15.92 3.66 25.50
CA LYS A 4 15.89 4.58 26.65
C LYS A 4 14.75 4.30 27.62
N ALA A 5 13.70 3.59 27.17
CA ALA A 5 12.58 3.14 27.99
C ALA A 5 12.81 1.74 28.59
N GLY A 6 14.01 1.15 28.44
CA GLY A 6 14.38 -0.11 29.08
C GLY A 6 14.05 -1.38 28.29
N PHE A 7 13.55 -1.26 27.05
CA PHE A 7 13.35 -2.43 26.19
C PHE A 7 14.68 -3.07 25.80
N GLN A 8 14.69 -4.41 25.75
CA GLN A 8 15.83 -5.14 25.20
C GLN A 8 16.01 -4.81 23.71
N PRO A 9 17.23 -4.84 23.15
CA PRO A 9 17.48 -4.48 21.75
C PRO A 9 16.58 -5.19 20.74
N GLN A 10 16.31 -6.48 20.95
CA GLN A 10 15.44 -7.26 20.09
C GLN A 10 13.99 -6.78 20.13
N GLN A 11 13.44 -6.57 21.33
CA GLN A 11 12.08 -6.03 21.52
C GLN A 11 11.94 -4.61 20.96
N ALA A 12 12.98 -3.79 21.14
CA ALA A 12 13.03 -2.45 20.58
C ALA A 12 13.02 -2.47 19.04
N LEU A 13 13.70 -3.45 18.43
CA LEU A 13 13.72 -3.64 16.98
C LEU A 13 12.37 -4.15 16.45
N GLU A 14 11.73 -5.11 17.13
CA GLU A 14 10.39 -5.60 16.78
C GLU A 14 9.36 -4.47 16.81
N LEU A 15 9.34 -3.68 17.88
CA LEU A 15 8.48 -2.50 17.98
C LEU A 15 8.73 -1.49 16.86
N LEU A 16 10.00 -1.35 16.44
CA LEU A 16 10.37 -0.45 15.36
C LEU A 16 9.91 -0.99 14.00
N ASN A 17 10.08 -2.28 13.74
CA ASN A 17 9.59 -2.91 12.50
C ASN A 17 8.06 -2.80 12.37
N ASP A 18 7.33 -2.88 13.48
CA ASP A 18 5.86 -2.80 13.44
C ASP A 18 5.34 -1.37 13.29
N ARG A 19 6.04 -0.38 13.83
CA ARG A 19 5.48 0.97 14.03
C ARG A 19 6.28 2.10 13.39
N SER A 20 7.45 1.82 12.85
CA SER A 20 8.28 2.86 12.25
C SER A 20 7.57 3.48 11.07
N ARG A 21 7.57 4.82 11.03
CA ARG A 21 7.11 5.57 9.86
C ARG A 21 8.01 5.32 8.65
N ASP A 22 9.25 4.88 8.87
CA ASP A 22 10.20 4.63 7.80
C ASP A 22 9.79 3.43 6.93
N ASN A 23 8.93 2.55 7.44
CA ASN A 23 8.28 1.50 6.65
C ASN A 23 7.51 2.06 5.44
N ALA A 24 6.93 3.27 5.56
CA ALA A 24 6.19 3.94 4.49
C ALA A 24 7.04 4.97 3.72
N ARG A 25 8.35 5.03 3.97
CA ARG A 25 9.27 6.03 3.39
C ARG A 25 10.44 5.40 2.64
N THR A 26 10.43 4.08 2.49
CA THR A 26 11.37 3.42 1.59
C THR A 26 11.18 3.98 0.17
N PRO A 27 12.24 4.03 -0.65
CA PRO A 27 12.14 4.57 -1.99
C PRO A 27 11.10 3.84 -2.85
N MET A 28 10.44 4.56 -3.75
CA MET A 28 9.44 3.99 -4.67
C MET A 28 10.07 2.97 -5.63
N GLN A 29 9.42 1.82 -5.80
CA GLN A 29 9.86 0.77 -6.73
C GLN A 29 9.21 0.98 -8.12
N TRP A 30 9.89 1.69 -9.01
CA TRP A 30 9.43 1.97 -10.37
C TRP A 30 9.63 0.78 -11.32
N ASN A 31 10.75 0.06 -11.20
CA ASN A 31 11.11 -1.06 -12.07
C ASN A 31 12.16 -1.98 -11.41
N ASN A 32 12.62 -3.00 -12.13
CA ASN A 32 13.61 -3.98 -11.67
C ASN A 32 15.07 -3.58 -11.84
N THR A 33 15.36 -2.29 -12.10
CA THR A 33 16.74 -1.80 -12.16
C THR A 33 17.25 -1.44 -10.76
N SER A 34 18.55 -1.10 -10.65
CA SER A 34 19.18 -0.70 -9.40
C SER A 34 18.34 0.33 -8.63
N PHE A 35 18.20 0.11 -7.32
CA PHE A 35 17.37 0.93 -6.43
C PHE A 35 15.91 1.06 -6.88
N GLY A 36 15.35 0.03 -7.52
CA GLY A 36 13.97 0.05 -8.01
C GLY A 36 13.74 1.07 -9.12
N GLY A 37 14.79 1.54 -9.81
CA GLY A 37 14.70 2.66 -10.75
C GLY A 37 14.46 4.03 -10.09
N PHE A 38 14.50 4.11 -8.75
CA PHE A 38 14.32 5.34 -8.00
C PHE A 38 15.49 6.32 -8.17
N SER A 39 16.72 5.79 -8.18
CA SER A 39 17.95 6.58 -8.17
C SER A 39 19.06 5.85 -8.92
N LYS A 40 20.06 6.61 -9.38
CA LYS A 40 21.31 6.07 -9.94
C LYS A 40 22.37 5.81 -8.85
N THR A 41 22.15 6.35 -7.65
CA THR A 41 23.05 6.25 -6.49
C THR A 41 22.29 5.74 -5.28
N GLN A 42 23.01 5.32 -4.23
CA GLN A 42 22.42 4.80 -3.01
C GLN A 42 21.41 5.79 -2.40
N PRO A 43 20.13 5.39 -2.20
CA PRO A 43 19.12 6.25 -1.56
C PRO A 43 19.39 6.45 -0.06
N TRP A 44 18.69 7.41 0.55
CA TRP A 44 18.85 7.75 1.98
C TRP A 44 18.32 6.65 2.92
N LEU A 45 17.47 5.75 2.42
CA LEU A 45 17.02 4.54 3.08
C LEU A 45 17.22 3.35 2.14
N ASN A 46 17.49 2.18 2.70
CA ASN A 46 17.47 0.95 1.92
C ASN A 46 16.07 0.71 1.34
N MET A 47 16.01 0.01 0.20
CA MET A 47 14.76 -0.31 -0.50
C MET A 47 13.77 -1.09 0.39
N GLY A 48 14.27 -1.79 1.42
CA GLY A 48 13.44 -2.51 2.38
C GLY A 48 12.99 -3.85 1.78
N ASN A 49 11.69 -4.01 1.55
CA ASN A 49 11.09 -5.22 0.97
C ASN A 49 11.19 -5.20 -0.57
N ASP A 50 12.42 -5.24 -1.08
CA ASP A 50 12.76 -5.27 -2.51
C ASP A 50 12.39 -6.61 -3.17
N ARG A 51 11.09 -6.82 -3.36
CA ARG A 51 10.56 -7.97 -4.09
C ARG A 51 10.62 -7.69 -5.59
N GLN A 52 11.26 -8.58 -6.34
CA GLN A 52 11.50 -8.48 -7.79
C GLN A 52 10.22 -8.35 -8.65
N GLU A 53 9.02 -8.48 -8.08
CA GLU A 53 7.74 -8.41 -8.80
C GLU A 53 6.80 -7.31 -8.27
N ILE A 54 7.19 -6.55 -7.24
CA ILE A 54 6.38 -5.45 -6.72
C ILE A 54 6.96 -4.13 -7.20
N ASN A 55 6.68 -3.76 -8.45
CA ASN A 55 7.10 -2.48 -8.99
C ASN A 55 6.11 -1.98 -10.05
N VAL A 56 6.17 -0.69 -10.36
CA VAL A 56 5.21 -0.06 -11.28
C VAL A 56 5.27 -0.67 -12.67
N THR A 57 6.44 -1.05 -13.17
CA THR A 57 6.59 -1.60 -14.52
C THR A 57 5.88 -2.94 -14.64
N ASP A 58 6.12 -3.86 -13.71
CA ASP A 58 5.51 -5.20 -13.72
C ASP A 58 4.01 -5.11 -13.43
N GLU A 59 3.61 -4.33 -12.42
CA GLU A 59 2.19 -4.14 -12.11
C GLU A 59 1.43 -3.44 -13.25
N ASN A 60 2.10 -2.60 -14.06
CA ASN A 60 1.45 -1.98 -15.21
C ASN A 60 1.16 -2.97 -16.33
N LEU A 61 1.97 -4.03 -16.46
CA LEU A 61 1.80 -5.09 -17.46
C LEU A 61 0.80 -6.16 -17.04
N ASP A 62 0.70 -6.45 -15.74
CA ASP A 62 -0.27 -7.42 -15.21
C ASP A 62 -1.68 -6.78 -15.08
N PRO A 63 -2.68 -7.22 -15.88
CA PRO A 63 -4.03 -6.69 -15.80
C PRO A 63 -4.74 -6.97 -14.47
N THR A 64 -4.25 -7.92 -13.67
CA THR A 64 -4.78 -8.31 -12.36
C THR A 64 -4.03 -7.72 -11.17
N SER A 65 -3.05 -6.85 -11.42
CA SER A 65 -2.23 -6.21 -10.39
C SER A 65 -3.01 -5.27 -9.47
N VAL A 66 -2.42 -4.94 -8.33
CA VAL A 66 -2.97 -3.97 -7.38
C VAL A 66 -3.09 -2.59 -8.03
N LEU A 67 -2.07 -2.13 -8.75
CA LEU A 67 -2.08 -0.88 -9.49
C LEU A 67 -3.25 -0.81 -10.48
N ASN A 68 -3.46 -1.86 -11.28
CA ASN A 68 -4.53 -1.89 -12.28
C ASN A 68 -5.91 -2.04 -11.63
N PHE A 69 -6.01 -2.73 -10.50
CA PHE A 69 -7.22 -2.75 -9.67
C PHE A 69 -7.59 -1.33 -9.19
N TYR A 70 -6.65 -0.56 -8.65
CA TYR A 70 -6.90 0.83 -8.21
C TYR A 70 -7.25 1.76 -9.38
N ARG A 71 -6.65 1.59 -10.55
CA ARG A 71 -7.05 2.32 -11.76
C ARG A 71 -8.48 1.98 -12.18
N ALA A 72 -8.88 0.71 -12.12
CA ALA A 72 -10.24 0.29 -12.40
C ALA A 72 -11.24 0.89 -11.40
N MET A 73 -10.93 0.90 -10.11
CA MET A 73 -11.75 1.57 -9.09
C MET A 73 -11.85 3.08 -9.34
N GLY A 74 -10.76 3.73 -9.72
CA GLY A 74 -10.76 5.14 -10.10
C GLY A 74 -11.69 5.42 -11.28
N LYS A 75 -11.63 4.59 -12.33
CA LYS A 75 -12.57 4.68 -13.46
C LYS A 75 -14.02 4.46 -13.04
N LEU A 76 -14.28 3.48 -12.17
CA LEU A 76 -15.61 3.19 -11.64
C LEU A 76 -16.18 4.39 -10.87
N ARG A 77 -15.37 5.02 -10.02
CA ARG A 77 -15.75 6.22 -9.25
C ARG A 77 -16.16 7.39 -10.16
N HIS A 78 -15.54 7.53 -11.32
CA HIS A 78 -15.82 8.61 -12.29
C HIS A 78 -16.80 8.19 -13.40
N ASN A 79 -17.34 6.97 -13.37
CA ASN A 79 -18.27 6.51 -14.39
C ASN A 79 -19.62 7.23 -14.20
N PRO A 80 -20.13 7.97 -15.21
CA PRO A 80 -21.36 8.75 -15.07
C PRO A 80 -22.59 7.95 -14.60
N HIS A 81 -22.64 6.65 -14.91
CA HIS A 81 -23.74 5.78 -14.50
C HIS A 81 -23.72 5.46 -12.99
N TYR A 82 -22.53 5.35 -12.38
CA TYR A 82 -22.35 4.96 -10.98
C TYR A 82 -21.92 6.11 -10.07
N GLN A 83 -21.51 7.24 -10.63
CA GLN A 83 -20.84 8.32 -9.91
C GLN A 83 -21.69 8.89 -8.77
N SER A 84 -22.97 9.17 -8.99
CA SER A 84 -23.86 9.68 -7.93
C SER A 84 -24.02 8.68 -6.79
N THR A 85 -24.20 7.39 -7.09
CA THR A 85 -24.26 6.33 -6.07
C THR A 85 -22.95 6.21 -5.28
N LEU A 86 -21.79 6.29 -5.95
CA LEU A 86 -20.49 6.10 -5.29
C LEU A 86 -20.01 7.34 -4.52
N ILE A 87 -20.38 8.54 -4.93
CA ILE A 87 -19.99 9.80 -4.28
C ILE A 87 -21.04 10.21 -3.23
N ASP A 88 -22.31 10.28 -3.60
CA ASP A 88 -23.37 10.85 -2.76
C ASP A 88 -24.30 9.76 -2.15
N GLY A 89 -24.28 8.54 -2.69
CA GLY A 89 -25.14 7.46 -2.24
C GLY A 89 -24.94 7.12 -0.76
N ARG A 90 -26.04 6.87 -0.06
CA ARG A 90 -26.03 6.59 1.39
C ARG A 90 -25.38 5.24 1.65
N LEU A 91 -24.44 5.18 2.58
CA LEU A 91 -23.92 3.91 3.08
C LEU A 91 -24.94 3.29 4.04
N ILE A 92 -25.35 2.06 3.75
CA ILE A 92 -26.22 1.25 4.59
C ILE A 92 -25.45 -0.02 4.96
N GLU A 93 -25.14 -0.20 6.23
CA GLU A 93 -24.51 -1.42 6.72
C GLU A 93 -25.46 -2.61 6.59
N LEU A 94 -24.92 -3.76 6.20
CA LEU A 94 -25.68 -5.00 6.06
C LEU A 94 -25.23 -6.00 7.12
N PRO A 95 -26.14 -6.84 7.65
CA PRO A 95 -25.76 -7.94 8.53
C PRO A 95 -24.79 -8.89 7.82
N ALA A 96 -23.68 -9.22 8.47
CA ALA A 96 -22.65 -10.11 7.95
C ALA A 96 -21.93 -10.85 9.10
N PRO A 97 -21.26 -11.98 8.83
CA PRO A 97 -20.34 -12.62 9.78
C PRO A 97 -19.19 -11.70 10.21
N ASP A 98 -18.52 -12.02 11.32
CA ASP A 98 -17.48 -11.17 11.94
C ASP A 98 -16.27 -10.89 11.03
N ASP A 99 -16.01 -11.75 10.04
CA ASP A 99 -14.90 -11.65 9.09
C ASP A 99 -15.31 -11.02 7.74
N VAL A 100 -16.55 -10.56 7.60
CA VAL A 100 -17.10 -9.98 6.37
C VAL A 100 -17.57 -8.54 6.60
N ILE A 101 -17.00 -7.61 5.84
CA ILE A 101 -17.50 -6.24 5.76
C ILE A 101 -18.48 -6.14 4.60
N ALA A 102 -19.77 -5.94 4.90
CA ALA A 102 -20.83 -5.80 3.89
C ALA A 102 -21.61 -4.49 4.05
N TYR A 103 -21.83 -3.79 2.93
CA TYR A 103 -22.65 -2.58 2.89
C TYR A 103 -23.29 -2.40 1.51
N GLN A 104 -24.39 -1.65 1.50
CA GLN A 104 -25.04 -1.15 0.29
C GLN A 104 -24.74 0.35 0.12
N ARG A 105 -24.65 0.78 -1.15
CA ARG A 105 -24.65 2.19 -1.57
C ARG A 105 -25.89 2.49 -2.38
#